data_AF-A0A2A9MCB6-F1
#
_entry.id   AF-A0A2A9MCB6-F1
#
_cell.length_a   1.000
_cell.length_b   1.000
_cell.length_c   1.000
_cell.angle_alpha   90.00
_cell.angle_beta   90.00
_cell.angle_gamma   90.00
#
_symmetry.space_group_name_H-M   'P 1'
#
loop_
_entity.id
_entity.type
_entity.pdbx_description
1 polymer ?
#
loop_
_entity_poly.entity_id
_entity_poly.type
_entity_poly.pdbx_seq_one_letter_code
_entity_poly.pdbx_strand_id
1 'polypeptide(L)'
;MWVCGGDLTDSDADSRRHGFGRGSPSFDLRAATNLPKLTNRRTQDDVKRLVYHFKQWIETVDGARERLLHFWKDIDSQESALAALAHDIPRDADPLSPPRREEESACETSKKKKFQSHGFDDCVLWLGLVNQHNRYAAVQLKLPETFDPWVTYVNRVMVYLFAEIPGYQGPDDFHRLLNVALDEPFPMKCHNPLCVRLDHIDYLRRPPSADEDEEDNDNEEDEDES
;
A
#
# COMPACT_ATOMS: atom_id res chain seq x y z
N MET A 1 17.56 -15.70 5.74
CA MET A 1 18.25 -16.91 5.23
C MET A 1 17.19 -17.81 4.60
N TRP A 2 17.21 -18.03 3.29
CA TRP A 2 16.31 -18.98 2.61
C TRP A 2 17.14 -20.15 2.12
N VAL A 3 16.78 -21.37 2.50
CA VAL A 3 17.43 -22.61 2.06
C VAL A 3 16.48 -23.28 1.07
N CYS A 4 16.92 -23.45 -0.18
CA CYS A 4 16.28 -24.34 -1.15
C CYS A 4 16.91 -25.73 -1.01
N GLY A 5 16.08 -26.75 -0.84
CA GLY A 5 16.52 -28.14 -0.90
C GLY A 5 15.39 -29.06 -1.33
N GLY A 6 15.69 -29.94 -2.28
CA GLY A 6 15.07 -31.26 -2.37
C GLY A 6 14.21 -31.49 -3.61
N ASP A 7 14.70 -32.38 -4.46
CA ASP A 7 14.11 -32.83 -5.72
C ASP A 7 13.10 -34.00 -5.53
N LEU A 8 12.20 -34.11 -6.53
CA LEU A 8 11.29 -35.19 -6.96
C LEU A 8 11.14 -36.50 -6.14
N THR A 9 9.88 -36.88 -5.84
CA THR A 9 9.25 -38.12 -6.34
C THR A 9 7.70 -38.06 -6.31
N ASP A 10 7.12 -38.71 -7.33
CA ASP A 10 5.71 -38.90 -7.67
C ASP A 10 5.06 -40.01 -6.81
N SER A 11 3.80 -39.84 -6.38
CA SER A 11 2.81 -40.91 -6.12
C SER A 11 1.44 -40.35 -5.74
N ASP A 12 0.45 -40.62 -6.59
CA ASP A 12 -1.00 -40.49 -6.35
C ASP A 12 -1.47 -41.26 -5.11
N ALA A 13 -2.25 -40.61 -4.23
CA ALA A 13 -3.31 -41.25 -3.46
C ALA A 13 -4.28 -40.21 -2.88
N ASP A 14 -5.55 -40.39 -3.26
CA ASP A 14 -6.75 -39.72 -2.77
C ASP A 14 -6.84 -39.72 -1.23
N SER A 15 -6.99 -38.53 -0.65
CA SER A 15 -7.42 -38.35 0.74
C SER A 15 -8.04 -36.97 0.93
N ARG A 16 -9.37 -36.98 0.96
CA ARG A 16 -10.24 -35.91 1.49
C ARG A 16 -9.65 -35.32 2.76
N ARG A 17 -9.17 -34.08 2.67
CA ARG A 17 -8.91 -33.21 3.82
C ARG A 17 -9.58 -31.87 3.58
N HIS A 18 -10.47 -31.51 4.51
CA HIS A 18 -10.87 -30.12 4.74
C HIS A 18 -9.60 -29.33 5.11
N GLY A 19 -9.00 -28.69 4.11
CA GLY A 19 -7.95 -27.71 4.29
C GLY A 19 -8.56 -26.32 4.25
N PHE A 20 -8.39 -25.56 5.32
CA PHE A 20 -8.50 -24.12 5.32
C PHE A 20 -7.50 -23.56 4.30
N GLY A 21 -7.92 -23.46 3.04
CA GLY A 21 -7.16 -22.76 2.03
C GLY A 21 -7.21 -21.27 2.36
N ARG A 22 -6.13 -20.73 2.93
CA ARG A 22 -5.77 -19.33 2.69
C ARG A 22 -5.58 -19.20 1.18
N GLY A 23 -6.65 -18.86 0.47
CA GLY A 23 -6.60 -18.64 -0.97
C GLY A 23 -5.58 -17.56 -1.25
N SER A 24 -4.62 -17.84 -2.13
CA SER A 24 -3.73 -16.82 -2.67
C SER A 24 -4.57 -15.63 -3.15
N PRO A 25 -4.21 -14.38 -2.81
CA PRO A 25 -5.01 -13.23 -3.20
C PRO A 25 -5.19 -13.21 -4.73
N SER A 26 -6.43 -13.37 -5.19
CA SER A 26 -6.79 -13.28 -6.60
C SER A 26 -6.72 -11.80 -7.02
N PHE A 27 -5.69 -11.45 -7.77
CA PHE A 27 -5.55 -10.13 -8.38
C PHE A 27 -6.14 -10.18 -9.79
N ASP A 28 -7.09 -9.29 -10.09
CA ASP A 28 -7.68 -9.22 -11.43
C ASP A 28 -6.96 -8.19 -12.29
N LEU A 29 -6.38 -8.65 -13.39
CA LEU A 29 -5.87 -7.77 -14.43
C LEU A 29 -6.99 -6.98 -15.15
N ARG A 30 -8.26 -7.43 -15.03
CA ARG A 30 -9.41 -6.83 -15.73
C ARG A 30 -10.17 -5.77 -14.93
N ALA A 31 -9.98 -5.63 -13.61
CA ALA A 31 -10.67 -4.58 -12.86
C ALA A 31 -10.31 -3.15 -13.33
N ALA A 32 -9.13 -2.98 -13.93
CA ALA A 32 -8.69 -1.74 -14.57
C ALA A 32 -9.47 -1.37 -15.86
N THR A 33 -10.29 -2.27 -16.41
CA THR A 33 -10.86 -2.13 -17.77
C THR A 33 -12.27 -1.53 -17.84
N ASN A 34 -12.96 -1.35 -16.70
CA ASN A 34 -14.30 -0.75 -16.66
C ASN A 34 -14.32 0.73 -16.21
N LEU A 35 -13.15 1.32 -15.97
CA LEU A 35 -13.03 2.77 -15.85
C LEU A 35 -13.19 3.37 -17.26
N PRO A 36 -14.02 4.41 -17.45
CA PRO A 36 -14.16 5.08 -18.74
C PRO A 36 -12.78 5.36 -19.33
N LYS A 37 -12.54 4.85 -20.53
CA LYS A 37 -11.30 5.09 -21.28
C LYS A 37 -10.97 6.59 -21.24
N LEU A 38 -9.77 6.88 -20.72
CA LEU A 38 -8.84 7.88 -21.25
C LEU A 38 -9.20 9.38 -21.09
N THR A 39 -9.15 9.92 -19.86
CA THR A 39 -8.77 11.34 -19.74
C THR A 39 -7.71 11.65 -18.69
N ASN A 40 -7.55 10.84 -17.63
CA ASN A 40 -6.62 11.17 -16.53
C ASN A 40 -5.43 10.20 -16.33
N ARG A 41 -5.14 9.30 -17.28
CA ARG A 41 -3.91 8.50 -17.21
C ARG A 41 -2.70 9.34 -17.62
N ARG A 42 -1.56 9.06 -16.99
CA ARG A 42 -0.26 9.70 -17.30
C ARG A 42 0.23 9.28 -18.69
N THR A 43 0.82 10.23 -19.42
CA THR A 43 1.66 9.93 -20.58
C THR A 43 3.02 9.40 -20.11
N GLN A 44 3.84 8.89 -21.04
CA GLN A 44 5.22 8.49 -20.74
C GLN A 44 6.06 9.64 -20.16
N ASP A 45 5.85 10.88 -20.63
CA ASP A 45 6.55 12.05 -20.09
C ASP A 45 6.02 12.44 -18.70
N ASP A 46 4.73 12.27 -18.44
CA ASP A 46 4.16 12.47 -17.10
C ASP A 46 4.67 11.42 -16.10
N VAL A 47 4.87 10.18 -16.56
CA VAL A 47 5.47 9.11 -15.76
C VAL A 47 6.91 9.47 -15.42
N LYS A 48 7.74 9.84 -16.42
CA LYS A 48 9.14 10.24 -16.19
C LYS A 48 9.26 11.39 -15.20
N ARG A 49 8.38 12.40 -15.31
CA ARG A 49 8.34 13.53 -14.36
C ARG A 49 8.01 13.09 -12.94
N LEU A 50 7.02 12.20 -12.76
CA LEU A 50 6.68 11.68 -11.44
C LEU A 50 7.78 10.75 -10.87
N VAL A 51 8.41 9.94 -11.72
CA VAL A 51 9.58 9.12 -11.32
C VAL A 51 10.73 10.01 -10.85
N TYR A 52 11.00 11.11 -11.54
CA TYR A 52 11.99 12.09 -11.09
C TYR A 52 11.63 12.66 -9.71
N HIS A 53 10.37 13.04 -9.49
CA HIS A 53 9.90 13.50 -8.19
C HIS A 53 10.04 12.44 -7.09
N PHE A 54 9.69 11.18 -7.38
CA PHE A 54 9.91 10.05 -6.47
C PHE A 54 11.38 9.88 -6.09
N LYS A 55 12.29 9.98 -7.06
CA LYS A 55 13.73 9.92 -6.79
C LYS A 55 14.17 11.07 -5.87
N GLN A 56 13.70 12.29 -6.13
CA GLN A 56 14.01 13.43 -5.24
C GLN A 56 13.52 13.19 -3.81
N TRP A 57 12.30 12.68 -3.65
CA TRP A 57 11.74 12.36 -2.34
C TRP A 57 12.56 11.29 -1.60
N ILE A 58 12.95 10.22 -2.30
CA ILE A 58 13.77 9.13 -1.73
C ILE A 58 15.11 9.65 -1.19
N GLU A 59 15.71 10.65 -1.84
CA GLU A 59 16.95 11.26 -1.36
C GLU A 59 16.74 12.18 -0.14
N THR A 60 15.49 12.58 0.16
CA THR A 60 15.17 13.43 1.32
C THR A 60 14.70 12.65 2.55
N VAL A 61 14.28 11.39 2.40
CA VAL A 61 13.74 10.58 3.48
C VAL A 61 14.81 9.59 3.97
N ASP A 62 15.11 9.66 5.26
CA ASP A 62 16.09 8.78 5.90
C ASP A 62 15.72 7.29 5.70
N GLY A 63 16.70 6.51 5.26
CA GLY A 63 16.56 5.08 5.02
C GLY A 63 15.82 4.70 3.72
N ALA A 64 15.20 5.64 3.00
CA ALA A 64 14.43 5.34 1.80
C ALA A 64 15.30 4.83 0.65
N ARG A 65 16.49 5.42 0.50
CA ARG A 65 17.46 5.02 -0.52
C ARG A 65 17.96 3.59 -0.30
N GLU A 66 18.24 3.22 0.94
CA GLU A 66 18.66 1.89 1.35
C GLU A 66 17.55 0.86 1.09
N ARG A 67 16.28 1.23 1.35
CA ARG A 67 15.11 0.40 1.03
C ARG A 67 14.99 0.17 -0.47
N LEU A 68 15.12 1.21 -1.29
CA LEU A 68 15.10 1.07 -2.75
C LEU A 68 16.21 0.13 -3.23
N LEU A 69 17.44 0.35 -2.77
CA LEU A 69 18.63 -0.43 -3.16
C LEU A 69 18.60 -1.89 -2.68
N HIS A 70 17.86 -2.18 -1.62
CA HIS A 70 17.73 -3.54 -1.11
C HIS A 70 17.09 -4.47 -2.14
N PHE A 71 16.02 -4.02 -2.79
CA PHE A 71 15.33 -4.80 -3.81
C PHE A 71 15.80 -4.47 -5.22
N TRP A 72 16.10 -3.22 -5.56
CA TRP A 72 16.44 -2.77 -6.91
C TRP A 72 17.83 -2.12 -6.93
N LYS A 73 18.86 -2.93 -7.19
CA LYS A 73 20.27 -2.50 -7.09
C LYS A 73 20.71 -1.66 -8.28
N ASP A 74 20.29 -2.03 -9.48
CA ASP A 74 20.63 -1.36 -10.73
C ASP A 74 19.64 -0.23 -11.05
N ILE A 75 20.12 0.78 -11.79
CA ILE A 75 19.35 1.98 -12.12
C ILE A 75 18.11 1.62 -12.96
N ASP A 76 18.24 0.67 -13.88
CA ASP A 76 17.15 0.30 -14.78
C ASP A 76 16.00 -0.37 -14.03
N SER A 77 16.31 -1.26 -13.07
CA SER A 77 15.30 -1.90 -12.24
C SER A 77 14.64 -0.93 -11.26
N GLN A 78 15.39 0.05 -10.73
CA GLN A 78 14.82 1.15 -9.94
C GLN A 78 13.85 1.99 -10.77
N GLU A 79 14.25 2.38 -11.98
CA GLU A 79 13.38 3.15 -12.88
C GLU A 79 12.13 2.37 -13.26
N SER A 80 12.26 1.08 -13.55
CA SER A 80 11.14 0.20 -13.87
C SER A 80 10.14 0.11 -12.70
N ALA A 81 10.62 -0.08 -11.46
CA ALA A 81 9.77 -0.16 -10.28
C ALA A 81 9.02 1.15 -10.01
N LEU A 82 9.72 2.29 -10.07
CA LEU A 82 9.12 3.61 -9.88
C LEU A 82 8.15 3.96 -11.01
N ALA A 83 8.46 3.58 -12.25
CA ALA A 83 7.58 3.79 -13.39
C ALA A 83 6.29 2.96 -13.28
N ALA A 84 6.38 1.72 -12.78
CA ALA A 84 5.21 0.87 -12.53
C ALA A 84 4.26 1.50 -11.50
N LEU A 85 4.79 2.12 -10.44
CA LEU A 85 3.98 2.89 -9.49
C LEU A 85 3.39 4.15 -10.12
N ALA A 86 4.20 4.92 -10.84
CA ALA A 86 3.79 6.19 -11.43
C ALA A 86 2.72 6.02 -12.52
N HIS A 87 2.76 4.95 -13.30
CA HIS A 87 1.91 4.75 -14.48
C HIS A 87 0.40 4.86 -14.19
N ASP A 88 -0.04 4.27 -13.08
CA ASP A 88 -1.46 4.15 -12.73
C ASP A 88 -1.92 5.23 -11.72
N ILE A 89 -1.06 6.19 -11.42
CA ILE A 89 -1.42 7.41 -10.68
C ILE A 89 -2.03 8.43 -11.65
N PRO A 90 -3.15 9.10 -11.29
CA PRO A 90 -3.75 10.13 -12.14
C PRO A 90 -2.77 11.25 -12.49
N ARG A 91 -2.91 11.82 -13.70
CA ARG A 91 -1.99 12.85 -14.24
C ARG A 91 -1.87 14.07 -13.34
N ASP A 92 -3.00 14.52 -12.81
CA ASP A 92 -3.09 15.75 -12.00
C ASP A 92 -2.93 15.50 -10.49
N ALA A 93 -2.48 14.30 -10.10
CA ALA A 93 -2.39 13.89 -8.71
C ALA A 93 -0.95 13.54 -8.31
N ASP A 94 -0.54 13.98 -7.13
CA ASP A 94 0.73 13.63 -6.52
C ASP A 94 0.48 12.90 -5.19
N PRO A 95 0.88 11.62 -5.05
CA PRO A 95 0.66 10.86 -3.83
C PRO A 95 1.58 11.27 -2.67
N LEU A 96 2.64 12.05 -2.92
CA LEU A 96 3.60 12.53 -1.92
C LEU A 96 3.41 14.01 -1.58
N SER A 97 2.46 14.69 -2.24
CA SER A 97 2.16 16.09 -1.91
C SER A 97 1.59 16.20 -0.49
N PRO A 98 2.06 17.17 0.32
CA PRO A 98 1.51 17.40 1.65
C PRO A 98 0.03 17.79 1.56
N PRO A 99 -0.75 17.61 2.65
CA PRO A 99 -2.15 18.02 2.67
C PRO A 99 -2.24 19.52 2.35
N ARG A 100 -3.14 19.87 1.44
CA ARG A 100 -3.41 21.28 1.12
C ARG A 100 -3.95 21.93 2.39
N ARG A 101 -3.23 22.90 2.94
CA ARG A 101 -3.76 23.74 4.02
C ARG A 101 -4.94 24.52 3.45
N GLU A 102 -6.07 24.49 4.13
CA GLU A 102 -7.36 25.05 3.67
C GLU A 102 -7.31 26.57 3.37
N GLU A 103 -6.24 27.25 3.78
CA GLU A 103 -6.02 28.69 3.68
C GLU A 103 -5.75 29.22 2.25
N GLU A 104 -5.43 28.37 1.27
CA GLU A 104 -5.17 28.79 -0.12
C GLU A 104 -6.41 28.69 -1.05
N SER A 105 -7.58 28.31 -0.54
CA SER A 105 -8.79 28.12 -1.38
C SER A 105 -9.49 29.40 -1.84
N ALA A 106 -8.93 30.58 -1.54
CA ALA A 106 -9.51 31.88 -1.88
C ALA A 106 -8.93 32.52 -3.15
N CYS A 107 -8.38 31.77 -4.10
CA CYS A 107 -8.21 32.28 -5.48
C CYS A 107 -7.93 31.12 -6.44
N GLU A 108 -8.95 30.62 -7.13
CA GLU A 108 -8.90 30.43 -8.59
C GLU A 108 -10.22 29.85 -9.13
N THR A 109 -10.60 30.44 -10.25
CA THR A 109 -11.90 30.42 -10.88
C THR A 109 -12.31 29.06 -11.47
N SER A 110 -13.50 28.60 -11.09
CA SER A 110 -14.60 28.14 -11.97
C SER A 110 -14.31 27.15 -13.11
N LYS A 111 -15.02 26.00 -13.04
CA LYS A 111 -15.47 25.09 -14.13
C LYS A 111 -14.57 23.90 -14.49
N LYS A 112 -14.50 22.86 -13.64
CA LYS A 112 -14.45 21.41 -14.03
C LYS A 112 -14.26 20.47 -12.82
N LYS A 113 -15.17 20.44 -11.85
CA LYS A 113 -15.24 19.32 -10.87
C LYS A 113 -16.70 18.99 -10.59
N LYS A 114 -17.31 18.17 -11.45
CA LYS A 114 -18.66 17.60 -11.26
C LYS A 114 -18.62 16.07 -11.17
N PHE A 115 -17.55 15.50 -10.60
CA PHE A 115 -17.47 14.06 -10.35
C PHE A 115 -16.81 13.65 -9.02
N GLN A 116 -16.52 14.61 -8.14
CA GLN A 116 -16.09 14.34 -6.77
C GLN A 116 -17.21 14.82 -5.86
N SER A 117 -18.09 13.88 -5.51
CA SER A 117 -19.21 14.11 -4.59
C SER A 117 -18.79 13.54 -3.24
N HIS A 118 -18.56 14.44 -2.27
CA HIS A 118 -18.55 14.24 -0.83
C HIS A 118 -17.68 13.09 -0.25
N GLY A 119 -16.53 13.44 0.34
CA GLY A 119 -15.83 12.62 1.34
C GLY A 119 -14.41 12.15 0.98
N PHE A 120 -13.99 12.32 -0.28
CA PHE A 120 -12.68 11.87 -0.78
C PHE A 120 -11.89 12.99 -1.47
N ASP A 121 -12.16 14.26 -1.14
CA ASP A 121 -11.75 15.41 -1.95
C ASP A 121 -10.22 15.58 -2.09
N ASP A 122 -9.45 14.89 -1.24
CA ASP A 122 -7.98 14.84 -1.28
C ASP A 122 -7.38 13.46 -1.59
N CYS A 123 -8.19 12.44 -1.92
CA CYS A 123 -7.65 11.12 -2.24
C CYS A 123 -6.98 11.08 -3.62
N VAL A 124 -5.85 10.37 -3.71
CA VAL A 124 -5.22 10.01 -4.98
C VAL A 124 -5.68 8.62 -5.37
N LEU A 125 -6.64 8.53 -6.30
CA LEU A 125 -7.29 7.26 -6.67
C LEU A 125 -6.45 6.47 -7.68
N TRP A 126 -6.08 5.25 -7.32
CA TRP A 126 -5.38 4.29 -8.17
C TRP A 126 -6.22 3.90 -9.40
N LEU A 127 -5.60 3.90 -10.59
CA LEU A 127 -6.25 3.56 -11.86
C LEU A 127 -5.82 2.19 -12.42
N GLY A 128 -5.04 1.44 -11.65
CA GLY A 128 -4.39 0.19 -12.04
C GLY A 128 -5.05 -1.06 -11.48
N LEU A 129 -4.22 -2.06 -11.12
CA LEU A 129 -4.69 -3.34 -10.60
C LEU A 129 -5.35 -3.19 -9.22
N VAL A 130 -6.34 -4.05 -8.97
CA VAL A 130 -7.08 -4.07 -7.70
C VAL A 130 -7.23 -5.52 -7.25
N ASN A 131 -7.02 -5.77 -5.97
CA ASN A 131 -7.29 -7.08 -5.36
C ASN A 131 -8.80 -7.35 -5.31
N GLN A 132 -9.25 -8.51 -5.77
CA GLN A 132 -10.68 -8.82 -5.87
C GLN A 132 -11.35 -8.98 -4.50
N HIS A 133 -10.62 -9.50 -3.51
CA HIS A 133 -11.17 -9.88 -2.22
C HIS A 133 -11.37 -8.67 -1.31
N ASN A 134 -10.36 -7.81 -1.17
CA ASN A 134 -10.39 -6.68 -0.25
C ASN A 134 -10.46 -5.31 -0.94
N ARG A 135 -10.48 -5.28 -2.28
CA ARG A 135 -10.61 -4.06 -3.10
C ARG A 135 -9.45 -3.07 -2.98
N TYR A 136 -8.32 -3.47 -2.40
CA TYR A 136 -7.14 -2.62 -2.30
C TYR A 136 -6.38 -2.49 -3.62
N ALA A 137 -5.79 -1.32 -3.84
CA ALA A 137 -4.89 -1.05 -4.94
C ALA A 137 -3.70 -2.03 -4.92
N ALA A 138 -3.40 -2.62 -6.07
CA ALA A 138 -2.31 -3.56 -6.27
C ALA A 138 -1.39 -3.09 -7.40
N VAL A 139 -0.13 -3.50 -7.35
CA VAL A 139 0.88 -3.23 -8.36
C VAL A 139 1.65 -4.50 -8.67
N GLN A 140 2.01 -4.65 -9.94
CA GLN A 140 2.89 -5.71 -10.41
C GLN A 140 4.29 -5.12 -10.61
N LEU A 141 5.28 -5.70 -9.94
CA LEU A 141 6.67 -5.26 -9.95
C LEU A 141 7.56 -6.40 -10.45
N LYS A 142 8.70 -6.04 -11.03
CA LYS A 142 9.75 -7.00 -11.37
C LYS A 142 10.81 -6.95 -10.26
N LEU A 143 10.96 -8.04 -9.51
CA LEU A 143 12.10 -8.19 -8.62
C LEU A 143 13.32 -8.64 -9.43
N PRO A 144 14.55 -8.20 -9.08
CA PRO A 144 15.75 -8.75 -9.67
C PRO A 144 15.85 -10.24 -9.39
N GLU A 145 16.46 -10.97 -10.34
CA GLU A 145 16.77 -12.40 -10.19
C GLU A 145 15.54 -13.33 -10.09
N THR A 146 14.32 -12.81 -10.12
CA THR A 146 13.10 -13.62 -10.24
C THR A 146 12.61 -13.65 -11.69
N PHE A 147 12.10 -14.79 -12.14
CA PHE A 147 11.45 -14.89 -13.45
C PHE A 147 10.03 -14.33 -13.39
N ASP A 148 9.31 -14.63 -12.31
CA ASP A 148 7.93 -14.22 -12.15
C ASP A 148 7.80 -12.78 -11.64
N PRO A 149 6.80 -12.03 -12.14
CA PRO A 149 6.46 -10.74 -11.61
C PRO A 149 5.86 -10.88 -10.20
N TRP A 150 6.24 -9.98 -9.30
CA TRP A 150 5.74 -9.93 -7.94
C TRP A 150 4.54 -8.98 -7.85
N VAL A 151 3.39 -9.48 -7.40
CA VAL A 151 2.18 -8.66 -7.20
C VAL A 151 1.97 -8.41 -5.72
N THR A 152 1.80 -7.15 -5.35
CA THR A 152 1.62 -6.72 -3.96
C THR A 152 0.71 -5.49 -3.88
N TYR A 153 0.40 -5.02 -2.67
CA TYR A 153 -0.41 -3.83 -2.46
C TYR A 153 0.38 -2.55 -2.68
N VAL A 154 -0.23 -1.57 -3.36
CA VAL A 154 0.41 -0.28 -3.64
C VAL A 154 0.77 0.45 -2.35
N ASN A 155 -0.13 0.45 -1.36
CA ASN A 155 0.12 1.14 -0.10
C ASN A 155 1.34 0.60 0.66
N ARG A 156 1.63 -0.71 0.57
CA ARG A 156 2.85 -1.29 1.14
C ARG A 156 4.09 -0.75 0.46
N VAL A 157 4.07 -0.70 -0.88
CA VAL A 157 5.19 -0.17 -1.66
C VAL A 157 5.37 1.32 -1.40
N MET A 158 4.27 2.08 -1.29
CA MET A 158 4.31 3.50 -0.96
C MET A 158 4.97 3.75 0.40
N VAL A 159 4.58 3.01 1.45
CA VAL A 159 5.20 3.11 2.77
C VAL A 159 6.65 2.66 2.72
N TYR A 160 6.92 1.53 2.08
CA TYR A 160 8.28 1.00 1.96
C TYR A 160 9.23 1.96 1.24
N LEU A 161 8.80 2.65 0.18
CA LEU A 161 9.70 3.53 -0.56
C LEU A 161 9.73 4.96 -0.03
N PHE A 162 8.62 5.48 0.49
CA PHE A 162 8.47 6.93 0.69
C PHE A 162 8.16 7.36 2.11
N ALA A 163 7.79 6.44 3.02
CA ALA A 163 7.51 6.82 4.41
C ALA A 163 8.78 7.10 5.20
N GLU A 164 8.68 8.05 6.12
CA GLU A 164 9.63 8.20 7.22
C GLU A 164 9.31 7.16 8.29
N ILE A 165 10.26 6.28 8.60
CA ILE A 165 10.09 5.17 9.54
C ILE A 165 11.03 5.41 10.73
N PRO A 166 10.53 5.91 11.87
CA PRO A 166 11.37 6.19 13.03
C PRO A 166 12.14 4.95 13.50
N GLY A 167 13.46 5.08 13.65
CA GLY A 167 14.32 4.00 14.13
C GLY A 167 14.65 2.93 13.08
N TYR A 168 14.33 3.15 11.80
CA TYR A 168 14.75 2.26 10.71
C TYR A 168 16.28 2.28 10.55
N GLN A 169 16.93 1.11 10.68
CA GLN A 169 18.37 0.97 10.47
C GLN A 169 18.70 0.05 9.29
N GLY A 170 17.76 -0.79 8.87
CA GLY A 170 17.95 -1.63 7.70
C GLY A 170 16.70 -2.42 7.28
N PRO A 171 16.79 -3.19 6.18
CA PRO A 171 15.64 -3.84 5.55
C PRO A 171 14.85 -4.79 6.46
N ASP A 172 15.53 -5.42 7.41
CA ASP A 172 14.93 -6.33 8.39
C ASP A 172 14.02 -5.61 9.41
N ASP A 173 14.17 -4.29 9.56
CA ASP A 173 13.38 -3.50 10.50
C ASP A 173 11.98 -3.17 9.99
N PHE A 174 11.74 -3.21 8.68
CA PHE A 174 10.47 -2.71 8.12
C PHE A 174 9.25 -3.41 8.72
N HIS A 175 9.25 -4.74 8.74
CA HIS A 175 8.15 -5.53 9.30
C HIS A 175 8.09 -5.43 10.82
N ARG A 176 9.27 -5.38 11.47
CA ARG A 176 9.40 -5.30 12.93
C ARG A 176 8.86 -3.98 13.49
N LEU A 177 9.19 -2.86 12.85
CA LEU A 177 8.82 -1.52 13.30
C LEU A 177 7.38 -1.15 12.99
N LEU A 178 6.84 -1.63 11.87
CA LEU A 178 5.48 -1.28 11.44
C LEU A 178 4.42 -2.29 11.89
N ASN A 179 4.83 -3.44 12.44
CA ASN A 179 3.94 -4.49 12.97
C ASN A 179 2.81 -4.90 12.01
N VAL A 180 3.15 -5.09 10.72
CA VAL A 180 2.19 -5.46 9.68
C VAL A 180 2.46 -6.86 9.15
N ALA A 181 1.41 -7.67 9.02
CA ALA A 181 1.47 -8.97 8.37
C ALA A 181 1.99 -8.86 6.92
N LEU A 182 2.70 -9.87 6.44
CA LEU A 182 3.35 -9.84 5.13
C LEU A 182 2.36 -9.74 3.96
N ASP A 183 1.17 -10.32 4.13
CA ASP A 183 0.13 -10.53 3.12
C ASP A 183 -1.06 -9.57 3.24
N GLU A 184 -0.96 -8.56 4.11
CA GLU A 184 -2.04 -7.60 4.36
C GLU A 184 -1.67 -6.16 3.94
N PRO A 185 -2.63 -5.40 3.40
CA PRO A 185 -2.45 -3.99 3.11
C PRO A 185 -2.42 -3.17 4.40
N PHE A 186 -1.76 -2.02 4.37
CA PHE A 186 -1.91 -1.04 5.45
C PHE A 186 -3.35 -0.50 5.52
N PRO A 187 -3.89 -0.23 6.72
CA PRO A 187 -5.16 0.46 6.84
C PRO A 187 -5.06 1.89 6.29
N MET A 188 -6.17 2.42 5.80
CA MET A 188 -6.26 3.77 5.24
C MET A 188 -7.02 4.67 6.21
N LYS A 189 -6.45 5.82 6.60
CA LYS A 189 -7.11 6.87 7.39
C LYS A 189 -8.35 7.42 6.70
N CYS A 190 -8.31 7.49 5.36
CA CYS A 190 -9.42 7.94 4.53
C CYS A 190 -10.46 6.85 4.24
N HIS A 191 -10.28 5.63 4.76
CA HIS A 191 -11.13 4.45 4.51
C HIS A 191 -11.34 4.09 3.02
N ASN A 192 -10.54 4.65 2.11
CA ASN A 192 -10.59 4.34 0.69
C ASN A 192 -9.47 3.37 0.30
N PRO A 193 -9.79 2.10 -0.03
CA PRO A 193 -8.78 1.09 -0.35
C PRO A 193 -8.05 1.33 -1.69
N LEU A 194 -8.57 2.24 -2.52
CA LEU A 194 -7.93 2.66 -3.77
C LEU A 194 -7.09 3.94 -3.64
N CYS A 195 -7.08 4.58 -2.47
CA CYS A 195 -6.25 5.76 -2.27
C CYS A 195 -4.77 5.35 -2.10
N VAL A 196 -3.88 6.05 -2.79
CA VAL A 196 -2.42 5.80 -2.74
C VAL A 196 -1.64 6.99 -2.21
N ARG A 197 -2.31 8.01 -1.65
CA ARG A 197 -1.66 9.14 -0.98
C ARG A 197 -0.98 8.65 0.30
N LEU A 198 0.32 8.94 0.43
CA LEU A 198 1.14 8.46 1.54
C LEU A 198 0.57 8.86 2.91
N ASP A 199 0.18 10.13 3.06
CA ASP A 199 -0.36 10.67 4.32
C ASP A 199 -1.69 10.04 4.75
N HIS A 200 -2.42 9.46 3.80
CA HIS A 200 -3.69 8.77 4.07
C HIS A 200 -3.48 7.31 4.49
N ILE A 201 -2.25 6.79 4.47
CA ILE A 201 -1.92 5.45 4.93
C ILE A 201 -1.63 5.51 6.43
N ASP A 202 -2.25 4.62 7.20
CA ASP A 202 -2.02 4.49 8.63
C ASP A 202 -0.95 3.42 8.90
N TYR A 203 0.32 3.81 8.76
CA TYR A 203 1.47 2.92 8.90
C TYR A 203 2.21 3.02 10.23
N LEU A 204 1.94 4.04 11.04
CA LEU A 204 2.53 4.22 12.38
C LEU A 204 1.59 3.78 13.51
N ARG A 205 0.55 3.00 13.19
CA ARG A 205 -0.42 2.55 14.17
C ARG A 205 0.29 1.75 15.27
N ARG A 206 0.31 2.31 16.47
CA ARG A 206 0.73 1.54 17.66
C ARG A 206 -0.33 0.47 17.91
N PRO A 207 0.07 -0.77 18.26
CA PRO A 207 -0.90 -1.74 18.73
C PRO A 207 -1.66 -1.15 19.92
N PRO A 208 -2.95 -1.47 20.09
CA PRO A 208 -3.63 -1.17 21.34
C PRO A 208 -2.80 -1.80 22.46
N SER A 209 -2.39 -0.99 23.44
CA SER A 209 -1.78 -1.50 24.66
C SER A 209 -2.73 -2.52 25.27
N ALA A 210 -2.20 -3.67 25.68
CA ALA A 210 -2.97 -4.78 26.25
C ALA A 210 -3.53 -4.48 27.67
N ASP A 211 -3.67 -3.20 28.02
CA ASP A 211 -3.91 -2.72 29.38
C ASP A 211 -5.31 -2.07 29.55
N GLU A 212 -6.26 -2.28 28.63
CA GLU A 212 -7.60 -1.64 28.70
C GLU A 212 -8.79 -2.61 28.86
N ASP A 213 -8.57 -3.87 29.28
CA ASP A 213 -9.67 -4.83 29.56
C ASP A 213 -9.70 -5.31 31.04
N GLU A 214 -9.46 -4.41 32.00
CA GLU A 214 -9.83 -4.62 33.41
C GLU A 214 -10.79 -3.51 33.87
N GLU A 215 -12.06 -3.57 33.44
CA GLU A 215 -13.16 -2.86 34.11
C GLU A 215 -14.14 -3.87 34.72
N ASP A 216 -13.99 -4.01 36.04
CA ASP A 216 -15.03 -4.11 37.07
C ASP A 216 -16.13 -5.17 36.90
N ASN A 217 -15.80 -6.38 37.36
CA ASN A 217 -16.81 -7.31 37.86
C ASN A 217 -17.01 -7.04 39.37
N ASP A 218 -17.62 -5.90 39.70
CA ASP A 218 -18.04 -5.60 41.06
C ASP A 218 -19.35 -6.34 41.37
N ASN A 219 -19.16 -7.30 42.25
CA ASN A 219 -20.12 -8.20 42.86
C ASN A 219 -21.05 -7.38 43.78
N GLU A 220 -22.30 -7.11 43.37
CA GLU A 220 -23.34 -6.62 44.29
C GLU A 220 -23.80 -7.81 45.15
N GLU A 221 -23.19 -7.95 46.32
CA GLU A 221 -23.66 -8.82 47.40
C GLU A 221 -24.89 -8.23 48.10
N ASP A 222 -25.75 -9.16 48.50
CA ASP A 222 -27.03 -9.01 49.18
C ASP A 222 -27.00 -8.14 50.44
N GLU A 223 -27.93 -7.17 50.55
CA GLU A 223 -28.54 -6.82 51.84
C GLU A 223 -29.99 -6.40 51.61
N ASP A 224 -30.94 -7.18 52.12
CA ASP A 224 -32.18 -6.64 52.71
C ASP A 224 -32.81 -7.70 53.64
N GLU A 225 -32.34 -7.68 54.89
CA GLU A 225 -33.13 -8.12 56.05
C GLU A 225 -34.17 -7.03 56.37
N SER A 226 -35.47 -7.36 56.34
CA SER A 226 -36.50 -6.92 57.31
C SER A 226 -37.84 -7.62 57.07
#